data_AF-A0A8X7Z2T8-F1
#
_entry.id   AF-A0A8X7Z2T8-F1
#
_cell.length_a   1.000
_cell.length_b   1.000
_cell.length_c   1.000
_cell.angle_alpha   90.00
_cell.angle_beta   90.00
_cell.angle_gamma   90.00
#
_symmetry.space_group_name_H-M   'P 1'
#
loop_
_entity.id
_entity.type
_entity.pdbx_description
1 polymer ?
#
loop_
_entity_poly.entity_id
_entity_poly.type
_entity_poly.pdbx_seq_one_letter_code
_entity_poly.pdbx_strand_id
1 'polypeptide(L)'
;MAFPLQEIKLHILPFSMLIIISTLGRSLHASDPPLTLDYYTPTCPSVFEIVKKEMECEVISDPRSAALIVRLHFHDCFVQVGGPYWDVPVGRKDSKTASFELAASNIPTADEGLLSIITKFLYQGLSVTDLVALSGAHTIGMAHCANFRARIYGDFETTSDRSPVSETYLNNLKSMLTGWFSFELILLGNVYSLTLEKVDSLSIPTGYPVRPSPIPPQMVLVRLG
;
A
#
# COMPACT_ATOMS: atom_id res chain seq x y z
N MET A 1 38.57 -65.42 -20.35
CA MET A 1 37.44 -64.98 -21.21
C MET A 1 37.33 -63.47 -21.08
N ALA A 2 37.91 -62.73 -22.02
CA ALA A 2 37.91 -61.27 -22.02
C ALA A 2 36.71 -60.79 -22.86
N PHE A 3 35.75 -60.13 -22.21
CA PHE A 3 34.64 -59.49 -22.91
C PHE A 3 35.14 -58.17 -23.55
N PRO A 4 34.84 -57.89 -24.82
CA PRO A 4 35.40 -56.73 -25.50
C PRO A 4 34.70 -55.44 -25.04
N LEU A 5 35.47 -54.54 -24.44
CA LEU A 5 35.07 -53.19 -23.98
C LEU A 5 34.64 -52.22 -25.12
N GLN A 6 34.58 -52.69 -26.37
CA GLN A 6 34.36 -51.84 -27.55
C GLN A 6 32.87 -51.57 -27.81
N GLU A 7 31.96 -52.48 -27.44
CA GLU A 7 30.50 -52.36 -27.71
C GLU A 7 29.79 -51.36 -26.76
N ILE A 8 30.39 -51.05 -25.61
CA ILE A 8 29.77 -50.16 -24.60
C ILE A 8 29.85 -48.68 -25.06
N LYS A 9 30.88 -48.31 -25.84
CA LYS A 9 31.10 -46.92 -26.29
C LYS A 9 30.00 -46.41 -27.25
N LEU A 10 29.39 -47.28 -28.05
CA LEU A 10 28.41 -46.88 -29.06
C LEU A 10 27.04 -46.51 -28.44
N HIS A 11 26.72 -47.06 -27.26
CA HIS A 11 25.46 -46.81 -26.56
C HIS A 11 25.52 -45.65 -25.55
N ILE A 12 26.72 -45.20 -25.12
CA ILE A 12 26.86 -44.08 -24.17
C ILE A 12 26.64 -42.71 -24.85
N LEU A 13 27.02 -42.58 -26.13
CA LEU A 13 26.87 -41.34 -26.89
C LEU A 13 25.42 -40.84 -27.02
N PRO A 14 24.40 -41.67 -27.36
CA PRO A 14 23.03 -41.20 -27.44
C PRO A 14 22.42 -40.87 -26.07
N PHE A 15 22.80 -41.60 -25.01
CA PHE A 15 22.34 -41.32 -23.64
C PHE A 15 22.92 -40.01 -23.09
N SER A 16 24.20 -39.73 -23.37
CA SER A 16 24.84 -38.46 -23.02
C SER A 16 24.19 -37.27 -23.74
N MET A 17 23.78 -37.44 -25.00
CA MET A 17 23.16 -36.37 -25.79
C MET A 17 21.71 -36.08 -25.34
N LEU A 18 20.96 -37.10 -24.91
CA LEU A 18 19.62 -36.97 -24.34
C LEU A 18 19.60 -36.22 -22.99
N ILE A 19 20.59 -36.47 -22.12
CA ILE A 19 20.72 -35.76 -20.85
C ILE A 19 21.03 -34.27 -21.08
N ILE A 20 21.86 -33.93 -22.05
CA ILE A 20 22.19 -32.53 -22.38
C ILE A 20 20.95 -31.77 -22.88
N ILE A 21 20.11 -32.39 -23.72
CA ILE A 21 18.84 -31.81 -24.21
C ILE A 21 17.86 -31.57 -23.05
N SER A 22 17.80 -32.47 -22.06
CA SER A 22 16.95 -32.30 -20.88
C SER A 22 17.39 -31.15 -19.95
N THR A 23 18.68 -30.77 -19.96
CA THR A 23 19.20 -29.62 -19.19
C THR A 23 19.16 -28.29 -19.95
N LEU A 24 19.01 -28.31 -21.29
CA LEU A 24 18.85 -27.11 -22.12
C LEU A 24 17.40 -26.65 -22.28
N GLY A 25 16.43 -27.41 -21.75
CA GLY A 25 15.06 -26.96 -21.56
C GLY A 25 14.95 -25.91 -20.45
N ARG A 26 15.70 -24.81 -20.56
CA ARG A 26 15.45 -23.61 -19.74
C ARG A 26 14.11 -23.05 -20.18
N SER A 27 13.15 -22.97 -19.25
CA SER A 27 11.92 -22.21 -19.46
C SER A 27 12.27 -20.82 -19.99
N LEU A 28 11.86 -20.53 -21.23
CA LEU A 28 11.72 -19.16 -21.69
C LEU A 28 10.58 -18.56 -20.86
N HIS A 29 10.91 -18.01 -19.70
CA HIS A 29 9.97 -17.20 -18.94
C HIS A 29 9.76 -15.92 -19.76
N ALA A 30 8.66 -15.85 -20.50
CA ALA A 30 8.20 -14.59 -21.06
C ALA A 30 7.96 -13.66 -19.86
N SER A 31 8.82 -12.65 -19.71
CA SER A 31 8.60 -11.58 -18.74
C SER A 31 7.33 -10.85 -19.14
N ASP A 32 6.45 -10.57 -18.19
CA ASP A 32 5.33 -9.66 -18.45
C ASP A 32 5.89 -8.31 -18.94
N PRO A 33 5.18 -7.65 -19.88
CA PRO A 33 5.59 -6.34 -20.36
C PRO A 33 5.62 -5.35 -19.17
N PRO A 34 6.53 -4.37 -19.19
CA PRO A 34 6.56 -3.33 -18.18
C PRO A 34 5.25 -2.55 -18.18
N LEU A 35 4.83 -2.05 -17.02
CA LEU A 35 3.67 -1.18 -16.91
C LEU A 35 3.96 0.15 -17.63
N THR A 36 2.98 0.65 -18.38
CA THR A 36 3.09 1.91 -19.14
C THR A 36 1.88 2.80 -18.89
N LEU A 37 1.99 4.09 -19.24
CA LEU A 37 0.89 5.05 -19.08
C LEU A 37 -0.13 4.96 -20.24
N ASP A 38 0.30 4.49 -21.40
CA ASP A 38 -0.47 4.43 -22.64
C ASP A 38 -1.12 3.06 -22.91
N TYR A 39 -1.01 2.11 -21.97
CA TYR A 39 -1.51 0.75 -22.13
C TYR A 39 -2.98 0.69 -22.59
N TYR A 40 -3.85 1.54 -22.02
CA TYR A 40 -5.28 1.59 -22.36
C TYR A 40 -5.63 2.57 -23.48
N THR A 41 -4.69 3.36 -24.00
CA THR A 41 -4.96 4.33 -25.07
C THR A 41 -5.69 3.72 -26.29
N PRO A 42 -5.31 2.56 -26.83
CA PRO A 42 -5.98 2.00 -28.00
C PRO A 42 -7.33 1.33 -27.71
N THR A 43 -7.58 0.91 -26.46
CA THR A 43 -8.76 0.11 -26.11
C THR A 43 -9.80 0.86 -25.28
N CYS A 44 -9.36 1.73 -24.37
CA CYS A 44 -10.19 2.49 -23.43
C CYS A 44 -9.51 3.83 -23.08
N PRO A 45 -9.51 4.81 -24.00
CA PRO A 45 -8.80 6.08 -23.82
C PRO A 45 -9.35 6.94 -22.67
N SER A 46 -10.59 6.70 -22.24
CA SER A 46 -11.25 7.45 -21.16
C SER A 46 -11.20 6.75 -19.80
N VAL A 47 -10.39 5.70 -19.61
CA VAL A 47 -10.35 4.92 -18.38
C VAL A 47 -10.10 5.76 -17.13
N PHE A 48 -9.13 6.68 -17.18
CA PHE A 48 -8.79 7.53 -16.03
C PHE A 48 -9.91 8.53 -15.70
N GLU A 49 -10.58 9.09 -16.71
CA GLU A 49 -11.71 10.00 -16.50
C GLU A 49 -12.92 9.28 -15.91
N ILE A 50 -13.20 8.06 -16.37
CA ILE A 50 -14.28 7.23 -15.81
C ILE A 50 -13.99 6.93 -14.34
N VAL A 51 -12.81 6.40 -14.03
CA VAL A 51 -12.44 6.05 -12.65
C VAL A 51 -12.47 7.28 -11.74
N LYS A 52 -11.93 8.42 -12.20
CA LYS A 52 -11.94 9.67 -11.45
C LYS A 52 -13.37 10.13 -11.15
N LYS A 53 -14.25 10.14 -12.15
CA LYS A 53 -15.64 10.56 -11.98
C LYS A 53 -16.40 9.69 -10.97
N GLU A 54 -16.29 8.37 -11.09
CA GLU A 54 -16.96 7.46 -10.15
C GLU A 54 -16.41 7.62 -8.73
N MET A 55 -15.09 7.80 -8.61
CA MET A 55 -14.44 8.08 -7.33
C MET A 55 -14.90 9.40 -6.71
N GLU A 56 -15.03 10.47 -7.50
CA GLU A 56 -15.54 11.76 -7.02
C GLU A 56 -16.98 11.63 -6.52
N CYS A 57 -17.85 10.94 -7.24
CA CYS A 57 -19.22 10.68 -6.80
C CYS A 57 -19.26 9.90 -5.47
N GLU A 58 -18.43 8.87 -5.35
CA GLU A 58 -18.36 8.04 -4.15
C GLU A 58 -17.81 8.82 -2.95
N VAL A 59 -16.74 9.59 -3.12
CA VAL A 59 -16.14 10.42 -2.05
C VAL A 59 -17.07 11.54 -1.60
N ILE A 60 -17.91 12.09 -2.48
CA ILE A 60 -18.95 13.06 -2.11
C ILE A 60 -20.02 12.39 -1.24
N SER A 61 -20.37 11.13 -1.52
CA SER A 61 -21.35 10.38 -0.74
C SER A 61 -20.79 9.92 0.61
N ASP A 62 -19.58 9.37 0.61
CA ASP A 62 -18.84 8.98 1.80
C ASP A 62 -17.36 9.38 1.68
N PRO A 63 -16.91 10.43 2.39
CA PRO A 63 -15.51 10.85 2.39
C PRO A 63 -14.53 9.75 2.83
N ARG A 64 -15.00 8.71 3.52
CA ARG A 64 -14.19 7.57 3.98
C ARG A 64 -13.75 6.68 2.81
N SER A 65 -14.49 6.67 1.70
CA SER A 65 -14.21 5.83 0.53
C SER A 65 -12.85 6.12 -0.10
N ALA A 66 -12.36 7.37 -0.01
CA ALA A 66 -10.99 7.71 -0.41
C ALA A 66 -9.94 6.89 0.36
N ALA A 67 -10.04 6.87 1.68
CA ALA A 67 -9.13 6.12 2.54
C ALA A 67 -9.29 4.60 2.37
N LEU A 68 -10.52 4.12 2.15
CA LEU A 68 -10.80 2.71 1.94
C LEU A 68 -10.13 2.19 0.67
N ILE A 69 -10.23 2.92 -0.45
CA ILE A 69 -9.64 2.49 -1.73
C ILE A 69 -8.11 2.53 -1.68
N VAL A 70 -7.53 3.56 -1.07
CA VAL A 70 -6.07 3.63 -0.83
C VAL A 70 -5.60 2.44 0.02
N ARG A 71 -6.35 2.11 1.08
CA ARG A 71 -6.06 0.94 1.92
C ARG A 71 -6.19 -0.36 1.14
N LEU A 72 -7.23 -0.52 0.31
CA LEU A 72 -7.40 -1.72 -0.52
C LEU A 72 -6.24 -1.89 -1.49
N HIS A 73 -5.80 -0.81 -2.14
CA HIS A 73 -4.63 -0.85 -3.02
C HIS A 73 -3.35 -1.23 -2.27
N PHE A 74 -3.15 -0.67 -1.07
CA PHE A 74 -2.06 -1.07 -0.20
C PHE A 74 -2.15 -2.54 0.17
N HIS A 75 -3.33 -3.08 0.50
CA HIS A 75 -3.50 -4.51 0.80
C HIS A 75 -3.25 -5.44 -0.41
N ASP A 76 -3.55 -4.97 -1.63
CA ASP A 76 -3.35 -5.74 -2.88
C ASP A 76 -1.89 -5.73 -3.34
N CYS A 77 -1.20 -4.59 -3.17
CA CYS A 77 0.12 -4.38 -3.76
C CYS A 77 1.25 -4.24 -2.73
N PHE A 78 0.97 -3.77 -1.51
CA PHE A 78 1.95 -3.19 -0.58
C PHE A 78 2.95 -2.27 -1.32
N VAL A 79 2.41 -1.32 -2.09
CA VAL A 79 3.08 -0.32 -2.96
C VAL A 79 2.66 1.11 -2.56
N GLN A 80 3.48 2.10 -2.96
CA GLN A 80 3.38 3.56 -2.83
C GLN A 80 1.99 4.18 -3.11
N VAL A 81 1.45 4.87 -2.11
CA VAL A 81 0.30 5.78 -2.13
C VAL A 81 0.61 6.99 -1.26
N GLY A 82 0.61 8.19 -1.85
CA GLY A 82 0.63 9.46 -1.10
C GLY A 82 1.37 10.62 -1.78
N GLY A 83 0.64 11.53 -2.42
CA GLY A 83 1.12 12.79 -2.99
C GLY A 83 0.04 13.50 -3.82
N PRO A 84 0.23 14.73 -4.34
CA PRO A 84 -0.66 15.32 -5.35
C PRO A 84 -0.68 14.45 -6.63
N TYR A 85 -1.66 14.64 -7.53
CA TYR A 85 -1.84 13.88 -8.79
C TYR A 85 -0.54 13.30 -9.36
N TRP A 86 -0.51 11.98 -9.56
CA TRP A 86 0.58 11.28 -10.20
C TRP A 86 0.04 10.35 -11.29
N ASP A 87 0.77 10.23 -12.40
CA ASP A 87 0.42 9.30 -13.45
C ASP A 87 0.70 7.87 -12.96
N VAL A 88 -0.31 7.00 -13.03
CA VAL A 88 -0.23 5.62 -12.55
C VAL A 88 0.11 4.68 -13.72
N PRO A 89 1.26 3.98 -13.70
CA PRO A 89 1.53 2.92 -14.67
C PRO A 89 0.46 1.81 -14.58
N VAL A 90 -0.12 1.49 -15.73
CA VAL A 90 -1.24 0.53 -15.88
C VAL A 90 -0.81 -0.68 -16.71
N GLY A 91 -1.70 -1.69 -16.80
CA GLY A 91 -1.43 -2.96 -17.48
C GLY A 91 -1.18 -4.15 -16.54
N ARG A 92 -1.41 -3.99 -15.23
CA ARG A 92 -1.44 -5.11 -14.28
C ARG A 92 -2.59 -6.05 -14.66
N LYS A 93 -2.36 -7.36 -14.47
CA LYS A 93 -3.35 -8.41 -14.70
C LYS A 93 -3.85 -8.92 -13.35
N ASP A 94 -5.11 -9.28 -13.30
CA ASP A 94 -5.70 -9.85 -12.09
C ASP A 94 -5.14 -11.25 -11.81
N SER A 95 -4.83 -11.51 -10.55
CA SER A 95 -4.43 -12.85 -10.12
C SER A 95 -5.62 -13.82 -10.23
N LYS A 96 -5.33 -15.11 -10.43
CA LYS A 96 -6.37 -16.15 -10.49
C LYS A 96 -6.67 -16.78 -9.12
N THR A 97 -5.97 -16.36 -8.08
CA THR A 97 -5.98 -16.98 -6.75
C THR A 97 -5.71 -15.94 -5.68
N ALA A 98 -6.45 -16.00 -4.57
CA ALA A 98 -6.15 -15.24 -3.36
C ALA A 98 -5.25 -16.06 -2.40
N SER A 99 -4.52 -15.40 -1.50
CA SER A 99 -3.71 -16.05 -0.47
C SER A 99 -3.89 -15.38 0.89
N PHE A 100 -4.56 -16.08 1.81
CA PHE A 100 -4.72 -15.63 3.20
C PHE A 100 -3.41 -15.68 3.96
N GLU A 101 -2.59 -16.72 3.73
CA GLU A 101 -1.31 -16.90 4.43
C GLU A 101 -0.32 -15.78 4.11
N LEU A 102 -0.20 -15.40 2.83
CA LEU A 102 0.65 -14.27 2.42
C LEU A 102 0.14 -12.95 2.97
N ALA A 103 -1.18 -12.76 3.05
CA ALA A 103 -1.75 -11.57 3.68
C ALA A 103 -1.44 -11.53 5.18
N ALA A 104 -1.57 -12.65 5.90
CA ALA A 104 -1.26 -12.73 7.32
C ALA A 104 0.23 -12.50 7.62
N SER A 105 1.14 -12.91 6.72
CA SER A 105 2.59 -12.75 6.93
C SER A 105 3.11 -11.37 6.51
N ASN A 106 2.59 -10.81 5.42
CA ASN A 106 3.22 -9.65 4.77
C ASN A 106 2.59 -8.31 5.15
N ILE A 107 1.39 -8.31 5.70
CA ILE A 107 0.71 -7.09 6.15
C ILE A 107 1.15 -6.79 7.59
N PRO A 108 1.68 -5.60 7.91
CA PRO A 108 1.99 -5.18 9.26
C PRO A 108 0.70 -4.97 10.06
N THR A 109 0.67 -5.50 11.27
CA THR A 109 -0.40 -5.23 12.23
C THR A 109 -0.08 -4.01 13.09
N ALA A 110 -1.09 -3.46 13.77
CA ALA A 110 -0.94 -2.23 14.56
C ALA A 110 -0.14 -2.41 15.87
N ASP A 111 0.04 -3.65 16.31
CA ASP A 111 0.78 -4.08 17.50
C ASP A 111 2.22 -4.52 17.21
N GLU A 112 2.63 -4.55 15.93
CA GLU A 112 4.01 -4.88 15.56
C GLU A 112 5.00 -3.76 15.90
N GLY A 113 6.20 -4.17 16.34
CA GLY A 113 7.31 -3.25 16.56
C GLY A 113 7.87 -2.69 15.24
N LEU A 114 8.46 -1.49 15.31
CA LEU A 114 8.98 -0.76 14.14
C LEU A 114 9.94 -1.61 13.28
N LEU A 115 10.82 -2.40 13.89
CA LEU A 115 11.76 -3.25 13.16
C LEU A 115 11.04 -4.32 12.32
N SER A 116 9.96 -4.93 12.83
CA SER A 116 9.15 -5.89 12.08
C SER A 116 8.53 -5.22 10.86
N ILE A 117 7.93 -4.05 11.05
CA ILE A 117 7.32 -3.27 9.98
C ILE A 117 8.35 -2.91 8.90
N ILE A 118 9.54 -2.44 9.28
CA ILE A 118 10.63 -2.16 8.34
C ILE A 118 11.00 -3.40 7.52
N THR A 119 11.13 -4.57 8.15
CA THR A 119 11.47 -5.80 7.42
C THR A 119 10.41 -6.22 6.42
N LYS A 120 9.12 -6.03 6.74
CA LYS A 120 8.01 -6.31 5.82
C LYS A 120 8.04 -5.37 4.61
N PHE A 121 8.33 -4.09 4.80
CA PHE A 121 8.47 -3.14 3.68
C PHE A 121 9.69 -3.47 2.81
N LEU A 122 10.84 -3.75 3.41
CA LEU A 122 12.05 -4.15 2.67
C LEU A 122 11.84 -5.44 1.88
N TYR A 123 11.07 -6.39 2.42
CA TYR A 123 10.71 -7.63 1.72
C TYR A 123 9.88 -7.37 0.46
N GLN A 124 9.09 -6.30 0.43
CA GLN A 124 8.35 -5.83 -0.76
C GLN A 124 9.18 -4.89 -1.65
N GLY A 125 10.46 -4.68 -1.36
CA GLY A 125 11.34 -3.79 -2.11
C GLY A 125 11.13 -2.30 -1.80
N LEU A 126 10.44 -1.97 -0.71
CA LEU A 126 10.21 -0.60 -0.26
C LEU A 126 11.24 -0.16 0.78
N SER A 127 11.74 1.07 0.64
CA SER A 127 12.71 1.66 1.56
C SER A 127 12.07 2.17 2.85
N VAL A 128 12.89 2.52 3.84
CA VAL A 128 12.41 3.21 5.06
C VAL A 128 11.77 4.56 4.73
N THR A 129 12.25 5.24 3.68
CA THR A 129 11.63 6.48 3.19
C THR A 129 10.21 6.20 2.69
N ASP A 130 10.01 5.09 1.98
CA ASP A 130 8.68 4.69 1.49
C ASP A 130 7.77 4.33 2.66
N LEU A 131 8.27 3.65 3.70
CA LEU A 131 7.52 3.40 4.93
C LEU A 131 7.00 4.70 5.56
N VAL A 132 7.86 5.70 5.73
CA VAL A 132 7.47 6.98 6.33
C VAL A 132 6.48 7.73 5.45
N ALA A 133 6.72 7.79 4.13
CA ALA A 133 5.82 8.42 3.18
C ALA A 133 4.43 7.75 3.18
N LEU A 134 4.41 6.42 3.13
CA LEU A 134 3.19 5.60 3.13
C LEU A 134 2.42 5.66 4.44
N SER A 135 3.12 5.82 5.56
CA SER A 135 2.48 6.04 6.86
C SER A 135 1.67 7.34 6.90
N GLY A 136 1.97 8.29 6.01
CA GLY A 136 1.18 9.50 5.80
C GLY A 136 -0.26 9.24 5.33
N ALA A 137 -0.55 8.07 4.75
CA ALA A 137 -1.92 7.70 4.38
C ALA A 137 -2.85 7.59 5.61
N HIS A 138 -2.30 7.43 6.82
CA HIS A 138 -3.06 7.51 8.08
C HIS A 138 -3.54 8.92 8.42
N THR A 139 -3.29 9.95 7.59
CA THR A 139 -3.89 11.28 7.78
C THR A 139 -5.39 11.31 7.46
N ILE A 140 -5.91 10.32 6.74
CA ILE A 140 -7.33 10.17 6.39
C ILE A 140 -7.87 8.80 6.82
N GLY A 141 -9.19 8.68 6.86
CA GLY A 141 -9.85 7.42 7.18
C GLY A 141 -10.00 7.17 8.68
N MET A 142 -10.21 5.90 9.05
CA MET A 142 -10.48 5.52 10.42
C MET A 142 -9.89 4.15 10.77
N ALA A 143 -9.78 3.87 12.07
CA ALA A 143 -9.34 2.58 12.61
C ALA A 143 -10.32 2.02 13.63
N HIS A 144 -10.43 0.69 13.68
CA HIS A 144 -11.17 0.00 14.74
C HIS A 144 -10.44 0.11 16.08
N CYS A 145 -11.21 0.29 17.15
CA CYS A 145 -10.75 0.33 18.53
C CYS A 145 -9.83 -0.83 18.91
N ALA A 146 -10.11 -2.03 18.39
CA ALA A 146 -9.29 -3.23 18.63
C ALA A 146 -7.80 -3.03 18.30
N ASN A 147 -7.48 -2.18 17.31
CA ASN A 147 -6.11 -2.01 16.81
C ASN A 147 -5.22 -1.16 17.74
N PHE A 148 -5.80 -0.35 18.63
CA PHE A 148 -5.03 0.58 19.46
C PHE A 148 -5.45 0.59 20.94
N ARG A 149 -6.52 -0.13 21.30
CA ARG A 149 -7.00 -0.26 22.68
C ARG A 149 -5.92 -0.79 23.63
N ALA A 150 -5.10 -1.74 23.19
CA ALA A 150 -4.03 -2.32 24.01
C ALA A 150 -3.01 -1.25 24.44
N ARG A 151 -2.70 -0.29 23.57
CA ARG A 151 -1.81 0.83 23.90
C ARG A 151 -2.45 1.78 24.90
N ILE A 152 -3.70 2.18 24.67
CA ILE A 152 -4.44 3.13 25.53
C ILE A 152 -4.57 2.66 26.98
N TYR A 153 -4.81 1.38 27.20
CA TYR A 153 -4.94 0.81 28.55
C TYR A 153 -3.67 0.15 29.08
N GLY A 154 -2.62 0.06 28.25
CA GLY A 154 -1.36 -0.59 28.58
C GLY A 154 -0.25 0.44 28.78
N ASP A 155 0.56 0.64 27.75
CA ASP A 155 1.84 1.33 27.80
C ASP A 155 1.79 2.82 27.43
N PHE A 156 0.61 3.39 27.19
CA PHE A 156 0.45 4.79 26.77
C PHE A 156 1.16 5.76 27.72
N GLU A 157 0.99 5.63 29.03
CA GLU A 157 1.61 6.53 30.02
C GLU A 157 3.15 6.44 30.04
N THR A 158 3.71 5.30 29.59
CA THR A 158 5.17 5.08 29.53
C THR A 158 5.78 5.46 28.18
N THR A 159 4.98 5.46 27.11
CA THR A 159 5.40 5.75 25.74
C THR A 159 5.03 7.17 25.30
N SER A 160 4.18 7.86 26.06
CA SER A 160 3.85 9.28 25.87
C SER A 160 4.61 10.14 26.87
N ASP A 161 5.01 11.33 26.44
CA ASP A 161 5.53 12.35 27.35
C ASP A 161 4.42 12.79 28.31
N ARG A 162 4.57 12.46 29.60
CA ARG A 162 3.59 12.79 30.64
C ARG A 162 3.43 14.30 30.76
N SER A 163 2.35 14.81 30.18
CA SER A 163 1.99 16.22 30.16
C SER A 163 0.48 16.39 30.34
N PRO A 164 0.01 17.58 30.76
CA PRO A 164 -1.44 17.85 30.83
C PRO A 164 -2.16 17.64 29.49
N VAL A 165 -1.44 17.83 28.37
CA VAL A 165 -1.95 17.61 27.01
C VAL A 165 -2.12 16.13 26.71
N SER A 166 -1.11 15.30 27.01
CA SER A 166 -1.19 13.84 26.81
C SER A 166 -2.25 13.20 27.70
N GLU A 167 -2.41 13.68 28.93
CA GLU A 167 -3.44 13.21 29.86
C GLU A 167 -4.85 13.57 29.36
N THR A 168 -5.04 14.80 28.86
CA THR A 168 -6.31 15.21 28.23
C THR A 168 -6.63 14.35 27.00
N TYR A 169 -5.64 14.12 26.15
CA TYR A 169 -5.78 13.29 24.96
C TYR A 169 -6.13 11.83 25.31
N LEU A 170 -5.47 11.25 26.31
CA LEU A 170 -5.75 9.91 26.82
C LEU A 170 -7.18 9.79 27.35
N ASN A 171 -7.66 10.78 28.08
CA ASN A 171 -9.02 10.80 28.62
C ASN A 171 -10.06 10.89 27.50
N ASN A 172 -9.78 11.65 26.44
CA ASN A 172 -10.63 11.69 25.25
C ASN A 172 -10.67 10.32 24.55
N LEU A 173 -9.52 9.67 24.37
CA LEU A 173 -9.47 8.33 23.78
C LEU A 173 -10.21 7.30 24.64
N LYS A 174 -10.05 7.33 25.96
CA LYS A 174 -10.75 6.43 26.89
C LYS A 174 -12.26 6.65 26.84
N SER A 175 -12.73 7.90 26.76
CA SER A 175 -14.18 8.19 26.70
C SER A 175 -14.81 7.63 25.42
N MET A 176 -14.11 7.70 24.28
CA MET A 176 -14.53 7.09 23.02
C MET A 176 -14.63 5.55 23.11
N LEU A 177 -13.78 4.90 23.91
CA LEU A 177 -13.74 3.44 24.07
C LEU A 177 -14.77 2.87 25.07
N THR A 178 -15.25 3.71 26.00
CA THR A 178 -16.19 3.32 27.08
C THR A 178 -17.67 3.53 26.74
N GLY A 179 -17.99 4.25 25.66
CA GLY A 179 -19.37 4.45 25.21
C GLY A 179 -19.97 3.22 24.50
N TRP A 180 -21.28 3.25 24.25
CA TRP A 180 -22.02 2.27 23.43
C TRP A 180 -21.48 2.10 21.99
N PHE A 181 -20.51 2.95 21.60
CA PHE A 181 -19.73 2.95 20.36
C PHE A 181 -18.48 2.06 20.40
N SER A 182 -18.37 1.10 21.32
CA SER A 182 -17.17 0.25 21.49
C SER A 182 -16.80 -0.59 20.23
N PHE A 183 -17.66 -0.63 19.21
CA PHE A 183 -17.42 -1.33 17.93
C PHE A 183 -17.05 -0.42 16.75
N GLU A 184 -17.08 0.91 16.88
CA GLU A 184 -17.04 1.80 15.71
C GLU A 184 -15.71 2.54 15.50
N LEU A 185 -15.43 2.81 14.23
CA LEU A 185 -14.19 3.34 13.67
C LEU A 185 -13.84 4.74 14.23
N ILE A 186 -12.61 4.95 14.69
CA ILE A 186 -12.07 6.27 15.11
C ILE A 186 -11.35 6.93 13.94
N LEU A 187 -11.69 8.17 13.61
CA LEU A 187 -10.98 8.98 12.61
C LEU A 187 -9.48 9.04 12.92
N LEU A 188 -8.64 8.64 11.97
CA LEU A 188 -7.19 8.72 12.11
C LEU A 188 -6.72 10.19 12.18
N GLY A 189 -7.47 11.12 11.58
CA GLY A 189 -7.30 12.57 11.76
C GLY A 189 -7.73 13.11 13.14
N ASN A 190 -8.23 12.27 14.06
CA ASN A 190 -8.34 12.60 15.48
C ASN A 190 -7.14 12.05 16.30
N VAL A 191 -6.28 11.23 15.68
CA VAL A 191 -5.00 10.79 16.27
C VAL A 191 -3.91 11.84 16.04
N TYR A 192 -3.89 12.41 14.85
CA TYR A 192 -3.12 13.60 14.53
C TYR A 192 -4.10 14.76 14.58
N SER A 193 -4.02 15.65 15.57
CA SER A 193 -4.95 16.80 15.78
C SER A 193 -4.93 17.81 14.61
N LEU A 194 -5.26 17.39 13.40
CA LEU A 194 -5.31 18.15 12.16
C LEU A 194 -6.52 17.63 11.37
N THR A 195 -7.46 18.55 11.16
CA THR A 195 -8.77 18.36 10.52
C THR A 195 -8.68 17.68 9.15
N LEU A 196 -9.77 17.00 8.77
CA LEU A 196 -10.03 16.33 7.47
C LEU A 196 -9.95 17.22 6.21
N GLU A 197 -9.37 18.41 6.28
CA GLU A 197 -9.11 19.26 5.12
C GLU A 197 -7.60 19.42 4.96
N LYS A 198 -7.12 19.03 3.77
CA LYS A 198 -5.75 19.11 3.23
C LYS A 198 -4.79 17.96 3.52
N VAL A 199 -4.62 17.15 2.48
CA VAL A 199 -3.37 16.43 2.15
C VAL A 199 -2.32 17.44 1.62
N ASP A 200 -2.07 18.54 2.34
CA ASP A 200 -1.08 19.56 1.94
C ASP A 200 0.10 19.61 2.91
N SER A 201 0.88 18.55 2.97
CA SER A 201 2.22 18.61 3.57
C SER A 201 3.22 17.70 2.88
N LEU A 202 3.47 17.97 1.60
CA LEU A 202 4.80 17.75 1.02
C LEU A 202 5.11 18.90 0.05
N SER A 203 5.81 19.91 0.55
CA SER A 203 6.49 20.91 -0.26
C SER A 203 7.65 20.25 -1.03
N ILE A 204 7.37 19.77 -2.25
CA ILE A 204 8.41 19.28 -3.18
C ILE A 204 9.00 20.49 -3.94
N PRO A 205 10.33 20.58 -4.12
CA PRO A 205 10.97 21.66 -4.87
C PRO A 205 10.43 21.73 -6.29
N THR A 206 10.02 22.92 -6.70
CA THR A 206 9.43 23.22 -8.01
C THR A 206 10.41 22.92 -9.15
N GLY A 207 10.10 21.92 -9.98
CA GLY A 207 10.89 21.58 -11.17
C GLY A 207 10.11 21.10 -12.39
N TYR A 208 8.79 20.93 -12.31
CA TYR A 208 7.99 20.46 -13.45
C TYR A 208 6.80 21.40 -13.74
N PRO A 209 6.47 21.66 -15.02
CA PRO A 209 5.41 22.58 -15.39
C PRO A 209 4.03 21.97 -15.08
N VAL A 210 3.32 22.58 -14.13
CA VAL A 210 1.92 22.26 -13.81
C VAL A 210 1.01 22.84 -14.89
N ARG A 211 0.22 22.01 -15.56
CA ARG A 211 -0.84 22.44 -16.48
C ARG A 211 -2.05 22.92 -15.66
N PRO A 212 -2.65 24.09 -15.92
CA PRO A 212 -3.76 24.58 -15.10
C PRO A 212 -5.03 23.73 -15.30
N SER A 213 -5.60 23.27 -14.19
CA SER A 213 -6.92 22.61 -14.14
C SER A 213 -8.04 23.66 -14.28
N PRO A 214 -9.13 23.39 -15.02
CA PRO A 214 -10.19 24.36 -15.31
C PRO A 214 -11.33 24.38 -14.26
N ILE A 215 -11.08 23.95 -13.02
CA ILE A 215 -12.11 23.95 -11.97
C ILE A 215 -11.97 25.24 -11.14
N PRO A 216 -13.00 26.12 -11.09
CA PRO A 216 -12.91 27.38 -10.35
C PRO A 216 -12.80 27.13 -8.83
N PRO A 217 -11.94 27.85 -8.10
CA PRO A 217 -11.88 27.77 -6.65
C PRO A 217 -13.12 28.45 -6.07
N GLN A 218 -14.07 27.66 -5.57
CA GLN A 218 -15.01 28.13 -4.57
C GLN A 218 -14.76 27.37 -3.28
N MET A 219 -13.91 27.89 -2.40
CA MET A 219 -14.11 27.69 -0.97
C MET A 219 -13.45 28.79 -0.14
N VAL A 220 -14.26 29.28 0.79
CA VAL A 220 -14.13 30.46 1.64
C VAL A 220 -12.84 30.44 2.47
N LEU A 221 -12.14 31.59 2.44
CA LEU A 221 -11.08 31.95 3.36
C LEU A 221 -11.63 32.03 4.78
N VAL A 222 -11.32 31.05 5.64
CA VAL A 222 -11.38 31.22 7.09
C VAL A 222 -9.96 31.31 7.61
N ARG A 223 -9.55 32.53 7.88
CA ARG A 223 -8.34 32.89 8.61
C ARG A 223 -8.64 32.69 10.09
N LEU A 224 -7.92 31.82 10.79
CA LEU A 224 -7.85 31.86 12.25
C LEU A 224 -6.38 31.78 12.66
N GLY A 225 -5.96 32.79 13.43
CA GLY A 225 -4.76 32.73 14.26
C GLY A 225 -5.07 32.14 15.62
#